data_AF-A0A5R9IPN6-F1
#
_entry.id   AF-A0A5R9IPN6-F1
#
_cell.length_a   1.000
_cell.length_b   1.000
_cell.length_c   1.000
_cell.angle_alpha   90.00
_cell.angle_beta   90.00
_cell.angle_gamma   90.00
#
_symmetry.space_group_name_H-M   'P 1'
#
loop_
_entity.id
_entity.type
_entity.pdbx_description
1 polymer ?
#
loop_
_entity_poly.entity_id
_entity_poly.type
_entity_poly.pdbx_seq_one_letter_code
_entity_poly.pdbx_strand_id
1 'polypeptide(L)'
;MITLKKILGCIVLMGITSFAQAGLIWDESVDGDLSDDFMNPTQLVLQAGDNLLLSQVGNITTDYSDYFSLSLSADLTLSQIVVIAYAPGNNNSSTAFDACNAGVDCSAFPLQIYDVTLATVGMDLFPVLGLPAFFRLGESAGPASLEINFIVDRLQEPRDVPLPGTILLILSGMVGFMAKRLKSKR
;
A
#
# COMPACT_ATOMS: atom_id res chain seq x y z
N MET A 1 50.56 -2.82 22.35
CA MET A 1 50.39 -3.53 21.06
C MET A 1 49.10 -4.33 21.09
N ILE A 2 48.03 -3.79 20.54
CA ILE A 2 46.73 -4.46 20.43
C ILE A 2 46.76 -5.22 19.10
N THR A 3 46.77 -6.55 19.16
CA THR A 3 46.95 -7.43 18.01
C THR A 3 45.78 -7.34 17.04
N LEU A 4 46.12 -7.07 15.77
CA LEU A 4 45.26 -6.93 14.57
C LEU A 4 44.22 -8.06 14.37
N LYS A 5 44.40 -9.19 15.06
CA LYS A 5 43.47 -10.34 15.10
C LYS A 5 42.12 -10.05 15.78
N LYS A 6 41.96 -8.92 16.48
CA LYS A 6 40.67 -8.53 17.10
C LYS A 6 39.78 -7.68 16.19
N ILE A 7 40.26 -7.25 15.02
CA ILE A 7 39.50 -6.43 14.07
C ILE A 7 38.79 -7.30 13.01
N LEU A 8 39.20 -8.56 12.86
CA LEU A 8 38.60 -9.54 11.94
C LEU A 8 37.39 -10.29 12.56
N GLY A 9 36.68 -9.61 13.46
CA GLY A 9 35.45 -10.06 14.11
C GLY A 9 34.30 -9.09 13.89
N CYS A 10 34.42 -8.13 12.96
CA CYS A 10 33.27 -7.46 12.36
C CYS A 10 32.61 -8.46 11.41
N ILE A 11 31.91 -9.40 12.05
CA ILE A 11 30.91 -10.27 11.44
C ILE A 11 30.11 -9.40 10.49
N VAL A 12 30.26 -9.76 9.22
CA VAL A 12 29.40 -9.38 8.12
C VAL A 12 27.98 -9.75 8.55
N LEU A 13 27.30 -8.83 9.24
CA LEU A 13 25.86 -8.78 9.34
C LEU A 13 25.41 -8.37 7.93
N MET A 14 25.50 -9.30 6.98
CA MET A 14 24.74 -9.24 5.74
C MET A 14 23.29 -9.29 6.20
N GLY A 15 22.74 -8.08 6.38
CA GLY A 15 21.32 -7.88 6.62
C GLY A 15 20.60 -8.65 5.53
N ILE A 16 19.87 -9.67 5.95
CA ILE A 16 18.93 -10.38 5.10
C ILE A 16 17.88 -9.32 4.82
N THR A 17 18.07 -8.55 3.73
CA THR A 17 17.01 -7.70 3.21
C THR A 17 15.99 -8.68 2.68
N SER A 18 15.03 -9.04 3.53
CA SER A 18 13.81 -9.69 3.11
C SER A 18 13.18 -8.76 2.09
N PHE A 19 13.38 -9.06 0.81
CA PHE A 19 12.51 -8.54 -0.22
C PHE A 19 11.12 -8.98 0.21
N ALA A 20 10.28 -8.02 0.58
CA ALA A 20 8.88 -8.30 0.83
C ALA A 20 8.35 -8.79 -0.51
N GLN A 21 8.23 -10.10 -0.65
CA GLN A 21 7.48 -10.67 -1.76
C GLN A 21 6.07 -10.13 -1.60
N ALA A 22 5.49 -9.62 -2.68
CA ALA A 22 4.08 -9.27 -2.70
C ALA A 22 3.27 -10.44 -2.17
N GLY A 23 2.60 -10.21 -1.04
CA GLY A 23 1.68 -11.17 -0.47
C GLY A 23 0.53 -11.31 -1.45
N LEU A 24 0.32 -12.50 -2.01
CA LEU A 24 -0.88 -12.77 -2.78
C LEU A 24 -2.07 -12.65 -1.83
N ILE A 25 -2.91 -11.64 -2.04
CA ILE A 25 -4.11 -11.40 -1.22
C ILE A 25 -5.35 -12.08 -1.80
N TRP A 26 -5.36 -12.30 -3.11
CA TRP A 26 -6.45 -12.96 -3.81
C TRP A 26 -6.01 -13.45 -5.18
N ASP A 27 -6.37 -14.68 -5.52
CA ASP A 27 -6.23 -15.27 -6.85
C ASP A 27 -7.53 -15.98 -7.21
N GLU A 28 -8.28 -15.44 -8.18
CA GLU A 28 -9.58 -16.01 -8.56
C GLU A 28 -9.50 -17.44 -9.10
N SER A 29 -8.32 -17.88 -9.56
CA SER A 29 -8.10 -19.27 -9.97
C SER A 29 -8.03 -20.25 -8.78
N VAL A 30 -7.84 -19.74 -7.57
CA VAL A 30 -7.66 -20.52 -6.33
C VAL A 30 -8.76 -20.22 -5.31
N ASP A 31 -9.02 -18.94 -5.04
CA ASP A 31 -9.91 -18.45 -3.99
C ASP A 31 -11.38 -18.36 -4.43
N GLY A 32 -11.61 -18.43 -5.75
CA GLY A 32 -12.93 -18.28 -6.36
C GLY A 32 -13.20 -16.85 -6.85
N ASP A 33 -14.35 -16.68 -7.48
CA ASP A 33 -14.81 -15.41 -8.04
C ASP A 33 -14.94 -14.33 -6.96
N LEU A 34 -14.60 -13.10 -7.33
CA LEU A 34 -15.01 -11.90 -6.61
C LEU A 34 -16.53 -11.75 -6.68
N SER A 35 -17.07 -10.87 -5.84
CA SER A 35 -18.52 -10.71 -5.72
C SER A 35 -19.09 -9.95 -6.91
N ASP A 36 -20.18 -10.44 -7.49
CA ASP A 36 -20.99 -9.74 -8.49
C ASP A 36 -21.99 -8.74 -7.87
N ASP A 37 -22.09 -8.71 -6.53
CA ASP A 37 -23.02 -7.88 -5.78
C ASP A 37 -22.31 -6.70 -5.09
N PHE A 38 -22.55 -5.49 -5.60
CA PHE A 38 -22.02 -4.26 -5.03
C PHE A 38 -22.44 -4.00 -3.57
N MET A 39 -23.56 -4.59 -3.11
CA MET A 39 -24.02 -4.48 -1.72
C MET A 39 -23.26 -5.43 -0.79
N ASN A 40 -22.60 -6.46 -1.33
CA ASN A 40 -21.86 -7.48 -0.61
C ASN A 40 -20.48 -7.72 -1.27
N PRO A 41 -19.59 -6.71 -1.36
CA PRO A 41 -18.30 -6.86 -2.04
C PRO A 41 -17.39 -7.84 -1.28
N THR A 42 -16.51 -8.53 -2.01
CA THR A 42 -15.50 -9.40 -1.40
C THR A 42 -14.53 -8.55 -0.56
N GLN A 43 -14.34 -8.89 0.70
CA GLN A 43 -13.43 -8.16 1.57
C GLN A 43 -11.99 -8.69 1.44
N LEU A 44 -11.08 -7.84 1.00
CA LEU A 44 -9.65 -8.12 0.90
C LEU A 44 -8.90 -7.43 2.04
N VAL A 45 -8.14 -8.19 2.83
CA VAL A 45 -7.38 -7.67 3.96
C VAL A 45 -5.95 -7.41 3.54
N LEU A 46 -5.54 -6.13 3.54
CA LEU A 46 -4.19 -5.74 3.18
C LEU A 46 -3.24 -5.83 4.37
N GLN A 47 -2.00 -6.20 4.07
CA GLN A 47 -0.89 -6.24 5.02
C GLN A 47 0.17 -5.20 4.64
N ALA A 48 1.09 -4.89 5.56
CA ALA A 48 2.21 -4.01 5.26
C ALA A 48 3.09 -4.59 4.14
N GLY A 49 3.47 -3.75 3.18
CA GLY A 49 4.22 -4.12 1.99
C GLY A 49 3.33 -4.23 0.75
N ASP A 50 3.77 -5.07 -0.19
CA ASP A 50 3.08 -5.34 -1.45
C ASP A 50 1.97 -6.39 -1.27
N ASN A 51 0.81 -6.15 -1.89
CA ASN A 51 -0.37 -7.01 -1.80
C ASN A 51 -0.93 -7.23 -3.22
N LEU A 52 -0.77 -8.45 -3.74
CA LEU A 52 -1.11 -8.79 -5.13
C LEU A 52 -2.52 -9.37 -5.23
N LEU A 53 -3.35 -8.76 -6.07
CA LEU A 53 -4.65 -9.24 -6.54
C LEU A 53 -4.50 -9.73 -7.98
N LEU A 54 -4.86 -10.99 -8.22
CA LEU A 54 -4.98 -11.59 -9.55
C LEU A 54 -6.47 -11.82 -9.85
N SER A 55 -7.00 -11.14 -10.85
CA SER A 55 -8.42 -11.20 -11.20
C SER A 55 -8.68 -11.42 -12.68
N GLN A 56 -9.81 -12.05 -12.99
CA GLN A 56 -10.38 -12.37 -14.28
C GLN A 56 -11.84 -11.92 -14.34
N VAL A 57 -12.12 -10.82 -15.04
CA VAL A 57 -13.49 -10.30 -15.21
C VAL A 57 -14.04 -10.79 -16.55
N GLY A 58 -15.33 -11.09 -16.65
CA GLY A 58 -15.95 -11.37 -17.95
C GLY A 58 -15.74 -12.80 -18.46
N ASN A 59 -15.36 -13.71 -17.57
CA ASN A 59 -15.10 -15.12 -17.89
C ASN A 59 -16.39 -15.90 -18.16
N ILE A 60 -17.53 -15.43 -17.65
CA ILE A 60 -18.84 -16.06 -17.80
C ILE A 60 -19.83 -15.05 -18.37
N THR A 61 -20.79 -15.50 -19.17
CA THR A 61 -21.81 -14.65 -19.83
C THR A 61 -22.68 -13.78 -18.90
N THR A 62 -22.53 -13.92 -17.58
CA THR A 62 -23.28 -13.16 -16.56
C THR A 62 -22.38 -12.38 -15.61
N ASP A 63 -21.08 -12.66 -15.63
CA ASP A 63 -20.11 -11.92 -14.83
C ASP A 63 -19.61 -10.75 -15.68
N TYR A 64 -20.09 -9.56 -15.35
CA TYR A 64 -19.68 -8.32 -16.02
C TYR A 64 -18.93 -7.39 -15.06
N SER A 65 -18.91 -7.70 -13.77
CA SER A 65 -18.46 -6.78 -12.75
C SER A 65 -18.11 -7.49 -11.46
N ASP A 66 -16.88 -7.27 -11.01
CA ASP A 66 -16.37 -7.77 -9.74
C ASP A 66 -16.24 -6.64 -8.74
N TYR A 67 -16.77 -6.85 -7.55
CA TYR A 67 -16.79 -5.89 -6.46
C TYR A 67 -15.96 -6.39 -5.29
N PHE A 68 -15.02 -5.54 -4.84
CA PHE A 68 -14.22 -5.82 -3.65
C PHE A 68 -13.99 -4.59 -2.79
N SER A 69 -13.75 -4.80 -1.51
CA SER A 69 -13.43 -3.75 -0.54
C SER A 69 -12.08 -4.03 0.10
N LEU A 70 -11.35 -2.98 0.46
CA LEU A 70 -10.06 -3.09 1.13
C LEU A 70 -10.24 -2.86 2.63
N SER A 71 -9.66 -3.75 3.43
CA SER A 71 -9.54 -3.59 4.88
C SER A 71 -8.07 -3.44 5.25
N LEU A 72 -7.75 -2.40 6.02
CA LEU A 72 -6.41 -2.14 6.54
C LEU A 72 -6.50 -1.99 8.07
N SER A 73 -5.47 -2.43 8.78
CA SER A 73 -5.35 -2.12 10.21
C SER A 73 -5.07 -0.63 10.44
N ALA A 74 -5.40 -0.13 11.62
CA ALA A 74 -5.31 1.30 11.94
C ALA A 74 -3.88 1.86 11.93
N ASP A 75 -2.85 1.01 11.95
CA ASP A 75 -1.43 1.36 11.87
C ASP A 75 -0.89 1.34 10.42
N LEU A 76 -1.74 1.15 9.42
CA LEU A 76 -1.38 1.06 8.01
C LEU A 76 -2.01 2.17 7.17
N THR A 77 -1.36 2.50 6.05
CA THR A 77 -1.88 3.39 5.02
C THR A 77 -1.60 2.82 3.63
N LEU A 78 -2.61 2.85 2.77
CA LEU A 78 -2.39 2.62 1.34
C LEU A 78 -1.58 3.78 0.77
N SER A 79 -0.50 3.48 0.06
CA SER A 79 0.36 4.50 -0.57
C SER A 79 0.33 4.44 -2.08
N GLN A 80 0.13 3.26 -2.69
CA GLN A 80 0.05 3.09 -4.14
C GLN A 80 -0.96 2.00 -4.53
N ILE A 81 -1.53 2.15 -5.72
CA ILE A 81 -2.37 1.16 -6.41
C ILE A 81 -1.76 0.97 -7.80
N VAL A 82 -0.92 -0.05 -7.97
CA VAL A 82 -0.12 -0.21 -9.18
C VAL A 82 -0.71 -1.29 -10.07
N VAL A 83 -0.98 -0.97 -11.33
CA VAL A 83 -1.36 -1.98 -12.35
C VAL A 83 -0.11 -2.74 -12.78
N ILE A 84 -0.02 -4.03 -12.49
CA ILE A 84 1.15 -4.86 -12.80
C ILE A 84 1.03 -5.51 -14.17
N ALA A 85 -0.15 -6.02 -14.49
CA ALA A 85 -0.44 -6.60 -15.79
C ALA A 85 -1.91 -6.40 -16.13
N TYR A 86 -2.19 -6.30 -17.43
CA TYR A 86 -3.54 -6.20 -17.94
C TYR A 86 -3.60 -6.87 -19.30
N ALA A 87 -4.51 -7.84 -19.45
CA ALA A 87 -4.78 -8.50 -20.72
C ALA A 87 -6.29 -8.37 -21.03
N PRO A 88 -6.67 -7.51 -22.00
CA PRO A 88 -8.07 -7.33 -22.36
C PRO A 88 -8.67 -8.55 -23.05
N GLY A 89 -9.97 -8.76 -22.86
CA GLY A 89 -10.75 -9.73 -23.62
C GLY A 89 -11.05 -9.27 -25.05
N ASN A 90 -11.14 -10.21 -25.99
CA ASN A 90 -11.65 -10.01 -27.37
C ASN A 90 -11.08 -8.78 -28.13
N ASN A 91 -9.80 -8.45 -27.93
CA ASN A 91 -9.15 -7.26 -28.50
C ASN A 91 -9.80 -5.93 -28.08
N ASN A 92 -10.51 -5.90 -26.95
CA ASN A 92 -10.96 -4.65 -26.37
C ASN A 92 -9.75 -3.80 -25.96
N SER A 93 -9.90 -2.50 -26.09
CA SER A 93 -8.97 -1.50 -25.57
C SER A 93 -9.51 -0.90 -24.28
N SER A 94 -10.24 -1.66 -23.45
CA SER A 94 -10.74 -1.13 -22.17
C SER A 94 -11.10 -2.26 -21.21
N THR A 95 -10.75 -2.06 -19.95
CA THR A 95 -11.39 -2.69 -18.77
C THR A 95 -11.65 -1.52 -17.86
N ALA A 96 -12.86 -1.45 -17.32
CA ALA A 96 -13.19 -0.43 -16.34
C ALA A 96 -12.58 -0.86 -15.00
N PHE A 97 -11.59 -0.11 -14.53
CA PHE A 97 -11.19 -0.13 -13.12
C PHE A 97 -11.80 1.11 -12.46
N ASP A 98 -12.83 0.89 -11.65
CA ASP A 98 -13.58 1.96 -10.99
C ASP A 98 -13.35 1.91 -9.47
N ALA A 99 -13.27 3.08 -8.85
CA ALA A 99 -13.17 3.25 -7.40
C ALA A 99 -14.36 4.06 -6.89
N CYS A 100 -15.05 3.55 -5.87
CA CYS A 100 -16.32 4.10 -5.41
C CYS A 100 -16.36 4.30 -3.89
N ASN A 101 -16.98 5.40 -3.47
CA ASN A 101 -17.29 5.62 -2.06
C ASN A 101 -18.51 4.77 -1.63
N ALA A 102 -18.52 4.35 -0.37
CA ALA A 102 -19.56 3.48 0.17
C ALA A 102 -20.95 4.09 -0.03
N GLY A 103 -21.91 3.26 -0.48
CA GLY A 103 -23.29 3.68 -0.67
C GLY A 103 -23.55 4.56 -1.90
N VAL A 104 -22.55 4.73 -2.78
CA VAL A 104 -22.72 5.38 -4.08
C VAL A 104 -22.65 4.30 -5.17
N ASP A 105 -23.60 4.32 -6.09
CA ASP A 105 -23.58 3.44 -7.25
C ASP A 105 -22.37 3.75 -8.14
N CYS A 106 -21.53 2.74 -8.40
CA CYS A 106 -20.38 2.85 -9.29
C CYS A 106 -20.74 3.20 -10.72
N SER A 107 -21.99 3.02 -11.14
CA SER A 107 -22.46 3.30 -12.49
C SER A 107 -22.37 4.79 -12.89
N ALA A 108 -22.26 5.70 -11.92
CA ALA A 108 -22.36 7.15 -12.12
C ALA A 108 -21.06 7.95 -11.88
N PHE A 109 -19.89 7.30 -11.72
CA PHE A 109 -18.67 7.99 -11.30
C PHE A 109 -17.91 8.75 -12.41
N PRO A 110 -17.23 9.87 -12.07
CA PRO A 110 -16.51 10.72 -13.00
C PRO A 110 -15.13 10.20 -13.43
N LEU A 111 -14.63 9.13 -12.80
CA LEU A 111 -13.36 8.50 -13.16
C LEU A 111 -13.57 7.01 -13.42
N GLN A 112 -14.18 6.73 -14.55
CA GLN A 112 -14.11 5.42 -15.17
C GLN A 112 -12.82 5.38 -15.97
N ILE A 113 -11.91 4.46 -15.64
CA ILE A 113 -10.75 4.22 -16.50
C ILE A 113 -11.24 3.38 -17.69
N TYR A 114 -11.98 4.02 -18.60
CA TYR A 114 -12.55 3.38 -19.78
C TYR A 114 -11.59 3.29 -20.96
N ASP A 115 -10.37 3.79 -20.82
CA ASP A 115 -9.41 3.83 -21.90
C ASP A 115 -8.05 3.37 -21.39
N VAL A 116 -7.45 2.36 -22.04
CA VAL A 116 -6.09 1.87 -21.72
C VAL A 116 -5.05 2.98 -21.83
N THR A 117 -5.37 4.14 -22.40
CA THR A 117 -4.51 5.32 -22.36
C THR A 117 -4.27 5.83 -20.93
N LEU A 118 -5.16 5.53 -19.99
CA LEU A 118 -5.07 5.97 -18.60
C LEU A 118 -4.67 4.88 -17.60
N ALA A 119 -4.96 3.59 -17.82
CA ALA A 119 -4.37 2.51 -17.01
C ALA A 119 -3.30 1.78 -17.82
N THR A 120 -2.07 2.29 -17.75
CA THR A 120 -0.92 1.56 -18.30
C THR A 120 -0.27 0.72 -17.22
N VAL A 121 0.26 -0.44 -17.61
CA VAL A 121 1.12 -1.23 -16.72
C VAL A 121 2.22 -0.35 -16.13
N GLY A 122 2.39 -0.44 -14.82
CA GLY A 122 3.31 0.35 -14.00
C GLY A 122 2.75 1.70 -13.53
N MET A 123 1.52 2.08 -13.90
CA MET A 123 0.91 3.30 -13.38
C MET A 123 0.43 3.10 -11.93
N ASP A 124 0.74 4.09 -11.08
CA ASP A 124 0.12 4.26 -9.78
C ASP A 124 -1.20 5.04 -9.92
N LEU A 125 -2.31 4.38 -9.61
CA LEU A 125 -3.66 4.93 -9.68
C LEU A 125 -4.06 5.63 -8.37
N PHE A 126 -3.31 5.47 -7.28
CA PHE A 126 -3.66 6.04 -5.99
C PHE A 126 -3.83 7.57 -6.00
N PRO A 127 -2.99 8.37 -6.70
CA PRO A 127 -3.17 9.82 -6.79
C PRO A 127 -4.48 10.25 -7.45
N VAL A 128 -5.08 9.37 -8.26
CA VAL A 128 -6.31 9.65 -9.00
C VAL A 128 -7.55 9.12 -8.24
N LEU A 129 -7.43 7.93 -7.65
CA LEU A 129 -8.54 7.22 -6.98
C LEU A 129 -8.69 7.56 -5.49
N GLY A 130 -7.58 7.89 -4.81
CA GLY A 130 -7.55 8.06 -3.36
C GLY A 130 -7.84 6.77 -2.58
N LEU A 131 -8.46 6.91 -1.41
CA LEU A 131 -8.95 5.81 -0.55
C LEU A 131 -10.47 5.66 -0.72
N PRO A 132 -10.95 4.96 -1.77
CA PRO A 132 -12.36 4.65 -1.91
C PRO A 132 -12.81 3.63 -0.86
N ALA A 133 -14.12 3.45 -0.71
CA ALA A 133 -14.63 2.42 0.20
C ALA A 133 -14.68 1.03 -0.45
N PHE A 134 -14.89 0.98 -1.77
CA PHE A 134 -14.85 -0.25 -2.55
C PHE A 134 -14.42 0.02 -4.00
N PHE A 135 -14.06 -1.04 -4.69
CA PHE A 135 -13.60 -1.05 -6.06
C PHE A 135 -14.53 -1.92 -6.90
N ARG A 136 -14.62 -1.59 -8.18
CA ARG A 136 -15.30 -2.37 -9.19
C ARG A 136 -14.35 -2.63 -10.35
N LEU A 137 -14.21 -3.89 -10.73
CA LEU A 137 -13.64 -4.28 -12.01
C LEU A 137 -14.79 -4.53 -12.97
N GLY A 138 -14.66 -4.18 -14.24
CA GLY A 138 -15.72 -4.43 -15.21
C GLY A 138 -15.20 -4.64 -16.62
N GLU A 139 -15.75 -5.65 -17.30
CA GLU A 139 -15.58 -5.82 -18.74
C GLU A 139 -16.93 -5.97 -19.45
N SER A 140 -17.05 -5.26 -20.57
CA SER A 140 -18.18 -5.29 -21.50
C SER A 140 -17.91 -6.13 -22.75
N ALA A 141 -16.65 -6.45 -23.08
CA ALA A 141 -16.32 -7.08 -24.35
C ALA A 141 -15.74 -8.50 -24.25
N GLY A 142 -15.55 -9.07 -23.07
CA GLY A 142 -15.15 -10.47 -22.89
C GLY A 142 -14.23 -10.69 -21.68
N PRO A 143 -13.64 -11.90 -21.55
CA PRO A 143 -12.77 -12.23 -20.44
C PRO A 143 -11.48 -11.41 -20.47
N ALA A 144 -11.27 -10.58 -19.46
CA ALA A 144 -10.03 -9.84 -19.24
C ALA A 144 -9.34 -10.32 -17.97
N SER A 145 -8.01 -10.26 -17.93
CA SER A 145 -7.24 -10.49 -16.71
C SER A 145 -6.54 -9.23 -16.25
N LEU A 146 -6.57 -8.97 -14.95
CA LEU A 146 -5.98 -7.80 -14.33
C LEU A 146 -5.15 -8.22 -13.11
N GLU A 147 -3.93 -7.69 -13.03
CA GLU A 147 -3.07 -7.85 -11.87
C GLU A 147 -2.81 -6.48 -11.24
N ILE A 148 -3.20 -6.31 -9.98
CA ILE A 148 -3.01 -5.07 -9.22
C ILE A 148 -2.18 -5.37 -7.98
N ASN A 149 -1.20 -4.51 -7.72
CA ASN A 149 -0.44 -4.50 -6.49
C ASN A 149 -0.83 -3.28 -5.64
N PHE A 150 -1.34 -3.54 -4.44
CA PHE A 150 -1.60 -2.52 -3.44
C PHE A 150 -0.39 -2.40 -2.52
N ILE A 151 0.26 -1.24 -2.52
CA ILE A 151 1.42 -0.98 -1.66
C ILE A 151 0.93 -0.27 -0.41
N VAL A 152 1.17 -0.91 0.73
CA VAL A 152 0.73 -0.44 2.03
C VAL A 152 1.93 -0.18 2.92
N ASP A 153 2.05 1.06 3.36
CA ASP A 153 3.06 1.45 4.32
C ASP A 153 2.51 1.38 5.74
N ARG A 154 3.40 1.12 6.70
CA ARG A 154 3.06 1.41 8.10
C ARG A 154 2.96 2.92 8.23
N LEU A 155 1.88 3.39 8.87
CA LEU A 155 1.88 4.74 9.41
C LEU A 155 3.13 4.86 10.26
N GLN A 156 3.99 5.82 9.92
CA GLN A 156 5.06 6.15 10.84
C GLN A 156 4.35 6.62 12.10
N GLU A 157 4.37 5.77 13.14
CA GLU A 157 4.16 6.22 14.51
C GLU A 157 4.91 7.54 14.61
N PRO A 158 4.27 8.63 15.10
CA PRO A 158 4.95 9.88 15.27
C PRO A 158 6.21 9.54 16.03
N ARG A 159 7.36 9.56 15.31
CA ARG A 159 8.62 9.19 15.94
C ARG A 159 8.68 10.13 17.11
N ASP A 160 8.64 9.59 18.33
CA ASP A 160 8.94 10.34 19.53
C ASP A 160 10.27 10.99 19.19
N VAL A 161 10.22 12.25 18.74
CA VAL A 161 11.40 12.95 18.26
C VAL A 161 12.22 12.94 19.51
N PRO A 162 13.33 12.17 19.57
CA PRO A 162 14.06 12.01 20.81
C PRO A 162 14.34 13.42 21.25
N LEU A 163 13.76 13.83 22.39
CA LEU A 163 13.80 15.21 22.88
C LEU A 163 15.19 15.71 22.56
N PRO A 164 15.33 16.72 21.67
CA PRO A 164 16.61 17.02 21.05
C PRO A 164 17.66 16.96 22.13
N GLY A 165 18.75 16.20 21.96
CA GLY A 165 19.78 16.11 23.02
C GLY A 165 20.20 17.49 23.55
N THR A 166 19.96 18.53 22.74
CA THR A 166 19.88 19.96 23.08
C THR A 166 19.12 20.32 24.36
N ILE A 167 17.96 19.74 24.70
CA ILE A 167 17.23 20.01 25.97
C ILE A 167 18.04 19.49 27.17
N LEU A 168 18.63 18.29 27.06
CA LEU A 168 19.59 17.76 28.06
C LEU A 168 20.87 18.61 28.13
N LEU A 169 21.33 19.14 27.00
CA LEU A 169 22.49 20.04 26.90
C LEU A 169 22.21 21.43 27.52
N ILE A 170 21.01 21.98 27.32
CA ILE A 170 20.56 23.24 27.93
C ILE A 170 20.42 23.07 29.44
N LEU A 171 19.79 21.97 29.89
CA LEU A 171 19.64 21.68 31.32
C LEU A 171 20.99 21.48 32.02
N SER A 172 21.93 20.76 31.39
CA SER A 172 23.29 20.59 31.96
C SER A 172 24.09 21.90 31.98
N GLY A 173 23.93 22.78 31.00
CA GLY A 173 24.51 24.12 30.99
C GLY A 173 24.00 25.00 32.14
N MET A 174 22.71 24.94 32.46
CA MET A 174 22.12 25.71 33.57
C MET A 174 22.63 25.27 34.95
N VAL A 175 22.82 23.96 35.16
CA VAL A 175 23.41 23.42 36.40
C VAL A 175 24.84 23.92 36.59
N GLY A 176 25.64 23.94 35.50
CA GLY A 176 26.99 24.50 35.53
C GLY A 176 27.02 25.99 35.88
N PHE A 177 26.09 26.78 35.35
CA PHE A 177 25.98 28.21 35.64
C PHE A 177 25.56 28.49 37.10
N MET A 178 24.63 27.70 37.65
CA MET A 178 24.23 27.83 39.06
C MET A 178 25.36 27.44 40.03
N ALA A 179 26.13 26.39 39.73
CA ALA A 179 27.28 25.99 40.53
C ALA A 179 28.37 27.07 40.58
N LYS A 180 28.63 27.76 39.45
CA LYS A 180 29.61 28.85 39.38
C LYS A 180 29.16 30.09 40.18
N ARG A 181 27.87 30.40 40.20
CA ARG A 181 27.30 31.55 40.95
C ARG A 181 27.40 31.39 42.47
N LEU A 182 27.28 30.16 42.98
CA LEU A 182 27.41 29.86 44.42
C LEU A 182 28.85 30.02 44.94
N LYS A 183 29.85 29.77 44.09
CA LYS A 183 31.27 29.86 44.48
C LYS A 183 31.80 31.29 44.58
N SER A 184 31.14 32.26 43.95
CA SER A 184 31.54 33.68 43.94
C SER A 184 31.13 34.48 45.18
N LYS A 185 30.31 33.91 46.08
CA LYS A 185 29.81 34.58 47.29
C LYS A 185 30.53 34.18 48.59
N ARG A 186 31.62 33.41 48.49
CA ARG A 186 32.53 33.09 49.59
C ARG A 186 33.87 33.73 49.29
#